data_AF-A0A969L203-F1
#
_entry.id   AF-A0A969L203-F1
#
_cell.length_a   1.000
_cell.length_b   1.000
_cell.length_c   1.000
_cell.angle_alpha   90.00
_cell.angle_beta   90.00
_cell.angle_gamma   90.00
#
_symmetry.space_group_name_H-M   'P 1'
#
loop_
_entity.id
_entity.type
_entity.pdbx_description
1 polymer ?
#
loop_
_entity_poly.entity_id
_entity_poly.type
_entity_poly.pdbx_seq_one_letter_code
_entity_poly.pdbx_strand_id
1 'polypeptide(L)' 'MLIINGAFGEGGGQILRTSLALSTILRRPIRIENIRAGRKNPGLAAQHFGGGARGGHDL' A
#
# COMPACT_ATOMS: atom_id res chain seq x y z
N MET A 1 14.14 9.00 -4.15
CA MET A 1 13.09 8.06 -3.70
C MET A 1 12.40 8.66 -2.49
N LEU A 2 11.06 8.71 -2.48
CA LEU A 2 10.29 9.29 -1.36
C LEU A 2 9.81 8.19 -0.41
N ILE A 3 9.88 8.43 0.89
CA ILE A 3 9.40 7.51 1.93
C ILE A 3 8.09 8.06 2.49
N ILE A 4 7.06 7.22 2.55
CA ILE A 4 5.71 7.61 2.94
C ILE A 4 5.26 6.71 4.11
N ASN A 5 4.79 7.33 5.19
CA ASN A 5 4.21 6.61 6.31
C ASN A 5 2.72 6.29 6.04
N GLY A 6 2.44 5.02 5.76
CA GLY A 6 1.10 4.47 5.50
C GLY A 6 0.22 4.30 6.74
N ALA A 7 0.73 4.61 7.94
CA ALA A 7 -0.05 4.65 9.17
C ALA A 7 -0.62 6.04 9.47
N PHE A 8 -0.27 7.07 8.67
CA PHE A 8 -0.71 8.43 8.91
C PHE A 8 -2.25 8.56 8.82
N GLY A 9 -2.83 9.38 9.70
CA GLY A 9 -4.29 9.50 9.83
C GLY A 9 -4.95 8.19 10.26
N GLU A 10 -5.95 7.73 9.53
CA GLU A 10 -6.62 6.45 9.82
C GLU A 10 -5.79 5.20 9.44
N GLY A 11 -4.58 5.38 8.90
CA GLY A 11 -3.76 4.29 8.39
C GLY A 11 -4.47 3.47 7.31
N GLY A 12 -5.25 4.13 6.44
CA GLY A 12 -6.11 3.49 5.46
C GLY A 12 -5.44 3.18 4.11
N GLY A 13 -6.10 2.34 3.30
CA GLY A 13 -5.67 2.04 1.92
C GLY A 13 -5.76 3.24 0.95
N GLN A 14 -6.21 4.41 1.40
CA GLN A 14 -6.23 5.63 0.60
C GLN A 14 -4.83 6.16 0.34
N ILE A 15 -3.97 6.22 1.37
CA ILE A 15 -2.57 6.63 1.21
C ILE A 15 -1.88 5.74 0.17
N LEU A 16 -2.03 4.42 0.30
CA LEU A 16 -1.46 3.46 -0.65
C LEU A 16 -1.87 3.76 -2.10
N ARG A 17 -3.17 3.92 -2.36
CA ARG A 17 -3.68 4.16 -3.72
C ARG A 17 -3.23 5.50 -4.29
N THR A 18 -3.34 6.58 -3.51
CA THR A 18 -2.97 7.92 -3.96
C THR A 18 -1.45 8.04 -4.18
N SER A 19 -0.65 7.53 -3.25
CA SER A 19 0.81 7.53 -3.39
C SER A 19 1.25 6.72 -4.61
N LEU A 20 0.68 5.54 -4.84
CA LEU A 20 0.98 4.73 -6.02
C LEU A 20 0.61 5.46 -7.33
N ALA A 21 -0.59 6.04 -7.40
CA ALA A 21 -1.03 6.80 -8.57
C ALA A 21 -0.09 7.99 -8.87
N LEU A 22 0.25 8.78 -7.85
CA LEU A 22 1.16 9.92 -7.98
C LEU A 22 2.57 9.50 -8.35
N SER A 23 3.09 8.41 -7.76
CA SER A 23 4.40 7.83 -8.11
C SER A 23 4.47 7.51 -9.61
N THR A 24 3.41 6.90 -10.15
CA THR A 24 3.30 6.55 -11.57
C THR A 24 3.26 7.78 -12.46
N ILE A 25 2.41 8.76 -12.13
CA ILE A 25 2.27 10.01 -12.91
C ILE A 25 3.57 10.82 -12.90
N LEU A 26 4.16 11.00 -11.72
CA LEU A 26 5.35 11.83 -11.53
C LEU A 26 6.65 11.11 -11.91
N ARG A 27 6.60 9.80 -12.20
CA ARG A 27 7.77 8.92 -12.42
C ARG A 27 8.82 9.03 -11.31
N ARG A 28 8.35 9.18 -10.06
CA ARG A 28 9.23 9.30 -8.89
C ARG A 28 9.10 8.04 -8.05
N PRO A 29 10.19 7.29 -7.81
CA PRO A 29 10.11 6.08 -6.99
C PRO A 29 9.72 6.41 -5.55
N ILE A 30 8.82 5.59 -5.00
CA ILE A 30 8.34 5.70 -3.62
C ILE A 30 8.53 4.39 -2.85
N ARG A 31 8.63 4.50 -1.52
CA ARG A 31 8.56 3.41 -0.55
C ARG A 31 7.49 3.76 0.48
N ILE A 32 6.56 2.85 0.72
CA ILE A 32 5.48 3.06 1.71
C ILE A 32 5.72 2.11 2.87
N GLU A 33 5.82 2.65 4.08
CA GLU A 33 6.07 1.91 5.31
C GLU A 33 4.82 1.92 6.20
N ASN A 34 4.73 0.98 7.15
CA ASN A 34 3.63 0.93 8.13
C ASN A 34 2.22 0.91 7.50
N ILE A 35 2.06 0.27 6.33
CA ILE A 35 0.77 0.16 5.63
C ILE A 35 -0.25 -0.45 6.60
N ARG A 36 -1.31 0.29 6.92
CA ARG A 36 -2.40 -0.17 7.80
C ARG A 36 -1.95 -0.63 9.19
N ALA A 37 -0.86 -0.08 9.73
CA ALA A 37 -0.31 -0.49 11.02
C ALA A 37 -1.31 -0.40 12.20
N GLY A 38 -2.28 0.53 12.15
CA GLY A 38 -3.32 0.69 13.17
C GLY A 38 -4.56 -0.22 13.02
N ARG A 39 -4.59 -1.13 12.04
CA ARG A 39 -5.75 -2.01 11.79
C ARG A 39 -5.54 -3.40 12.40
N LYS A 40 -6.64 -4.09 12.73
CA LYS A 40 -6.65 -5.48 13.23
C LYS A 40 -5.83 -6.44 12.34
N ASN A 41 -5.89 -6.27 11.02
CA ASN A 41 -5.05 -6.99 10.07
C ASN A 41 -4.17 -5.97 9.31
N PRO A 42 -2.97 -5.65 9.82
CA PRO A 42 -2.09 -4.65 9.23
C PRO A 42 -1.49 -5.15 7.91
N GLY A 43 -0.78 -4.26 7.21
CA GLY A 43 -0.14 -4.57 5.93
C GLY A 43 -1.10 -4.58 4.75
N LEU A 44 -0.61 -5.11 3.62
CA LEU A 44 -1.39 -5.26 2.40
C LEU A 44 -2.50 -6.30 2.60
N ALA A 45 -3.68 -6.03 2.03
CA ALA A 45 -4.82 -6.94 2.01
C ALA A 45 -5.18 -7.27 0.56
N ALA A 46 -5.98 -8.32 0.36
CA ALA A 46 -6.42 -8.80 -0.96
C ALA A 46 -6.94 -7.66 -1.87
N GLN A 47 -7.68 -6.71 -1.30
CA GLN A 47 -8.22 -5.52 -2.00
C GLN A 47 -7.17 -4.53 -2.55
N HIS A 48 -5.91 -4.65 -2.15
CA HIS A 48 -4.83 -3.84 -2.72
C HIS A 48 -4.20 -4.48 -3.96
N PHE A 49 -4.48 -5.77 -4.19
CA PHE A 49 -4.07 -6.48 -5.40
C PHE A 49 -5.22 -6.39 -6.41
N GLY A 50 -4.91 -6.02 -7.64
CA GLY A 50 -5.90 -5.88 -8.71
C GLY A 50 -6.42 -7.25 -9.15
N GLY A 51 -7.50 -7.72 -8.52
CA GLY A 51 -8.20 -8.94 -8.89
C GLY A 51 -7.57 -10.21 -8.31
N GLY A 52 -8.31 -10.84 -7.37
CA GLY A 52 -8.12 -12.22 -6.92
C GLY A 52 -6.69 -12.65 -6.67
N ALA A 53 -6.20 -12.49 -5.43
CA ALA A 53 -5.09 -13.29 -4.95
C ALA A 53 -5.52 -14.76 -5.02
N ARG A 54 -5.18 -15.44 -6.12
CA ARG A 54 -5.22 -16.90 -6.17
C ARG A 54 -4.18 -17.35 -5.17
N GLY A 55 -4.63 -17.77 -4.00
CA GLY A 55 -3.78 -18.43 -3.03
C GLY A 55 -3.16 -19.67 -3.69
N GLY A 56 -1.85 -19.81 -3.55
CA GLY A 56 -1.15 -21.00 -4.02
C GLY A 56 0.33 -20.74 -4.26
N HIS A 57 1.10 -20.97 -3.21
CA HIS A 57 2.52 -21.37 -3.20
C HIS A 57 3.55 -20.47 -3.88
N ASP A 58 4.61 -20.24 -3.10
CA ASP A 58 5.92 -19.73 -3.51
C ASP A 58 5.97 -18.25 -3.92
N LEU A 59 6.39 -17.42 -2.95
CA LEU A 59 7.60 -16.57 -3.00
C LEU A 59 7.69 -15.74 -1.71
#